data_AF-A0A969DX76-F1
#
_entry.id   AF-A0A969DX76-F1
#
_cell.length_a   1.000
_cell.length_b   1.000
_cell.length_c   1.000
_cell.angle_alpha   90.00
_cell.angle_beta   90.00
_cell.angle_gamma   90.00
#
_symmetry.space_group_name_H-M   'P 1'
#
loop_
_entity.id
_entity.type
_entity.pdbx_description
1 polymer ?
#
loop_
_entity_poly.entity_id
_entity_poly.type
_entity_poly.pdbx_seq_one_letter_code
_entity_poly.pdbx_strand_id
1 'polypeptide(L)'
;MQLIGSFCEFSWYDLLDLVAHKCLTGWLCVEAVAEGATQGRRQYQVWFQNGSLVAAAQSGRRHGSSSQSSGDSNHNSLLWMMQRQGWLSPNVSQKMAQQCPPQVPLGQYFRQQRALDDRQLQQLFNLQLSPVIKALSLLESAQFQLDTTMPLPLELMTGLKLPAYNAQTLARQSAIAKSPAPQMALVNAGRLAS
;
A
#
# COMPACT_ATOMS: atom_id res chain seq x y z
N MET A 1 23.92 0.20 0.35
CA MET A 1 23.89 -0.85 1.39
C MET A 1 22.83 -1.86 0.99
N GLN A 2 23.15 -3.15 1.05
CA GLN A 2 22.17 -4.22 0.89
C GLN A 2 22.21 -5.07 2.16
N LEU A 3 21.03 -5.39 2.69
CA LEU A 3 20.86 -6.24 3.87
C LEU A 3 19.80 -7.28 3.53
N ILE A 4 20.18 -8.56 3.61
CA ILE A 4 19.28 -9.70 3.42
C ILE A 4 19.17 -10.40 4.77
N GLY A 5 17.97 -10.83 5.14
CA GLY A 5 17.74 -11.50 6.41
C GLY A 5 16.38 -12.15 6.49
N SER A 6 16.07 -12.65 7.68
CA SER A 6 14.81 -13.34 7.99
C SER A 6 14.12 -12.69 9.19
N PHE A 7 12.79 -12.65 9.16
CA PHE A 7 11.99 -12.18 10.31
C PHE A 7 12.09 -13.09 11.54
N CYS A 8 12.60 -14.32 11.40
CA CYS A 8 12.92 -15.17 12.54
C CYS A 8 14.09 -14.64 13.39
N GLU A 9 14.99 -13.87 12.78
CA GLU A 9 16.20 -13.34 13.43
C GLU A 9 16.11 -11.85 13.68
N PHE A 10 15.32 -11.14 12.86
CA PHE A 10 15.27 -9.69 12.85
C PHE A 10 13.85 -9.21 12.57
N SER A 11 13.16 -8.71 13.59
CA SER A 11 11.73 -8.44 13.48
C SER A 11 11.43 -7.26 12.53
N TRP A 12 10.17 -7.19 12.08
CA TRP A 12 9.68 -6.04 11.34
C TRP A 12 9.91 -4.70 12.08
N TYR A 13 9.79 -4.69 13.41
CA TYR A 13 10.00 -3.48 14.21
C TYR A 13 11.48 -3.10 14.30
N ASP A 14 12.38 -4.10 14.39
CA ASP A 14 13.82 -3.85 14.34
C ASP A 14 14.24 -3.22 13.00
N LEU A 15 13.58 -3.61 11.89
CA LEU A 15 13.78 -2.97 10.58
C LEU A 15 13.32 -1.52 10.57
N LEU A 16 12.14 -1.25 11.12
CA LEU A 16 11.62 0.12 11.20
C LEU A 16 12.53 1.01 12.05
N ASP A 17 13.03 0.50 13.17
CA ASP A 17 13.99 1.21 14.01
C ASP A 17 15.30 1.44 13.29
N LEU A 18 15.85 0.43 12.60
CA LEU A 18 17.05 0.58 11.79
C LEU A 18 16.88 1.67 10.72
N VAL A 19 15.75 1.64 10.00
CA VAL A 19 15.41 2.63 8.96
C VAL A 19 15.32 4.03 9.56
N ALA A 20 14.62 4.19 10.69
CA ALA A 20 14.46 5.48 11.35
C ALA A 20 15.80 6.03 11.84
N HIS A 21 16.55 5.25 12.64
CA HIS A 21 17.78 5.70 13.29
C HIS A 21 18.93 5.97 12.31
N LYS A 22 19.00 5.20 11.21
CA LYS A 22 20.02 5.42 10.17
C LYS A 22 19.53 6.34 9.05
N CYS A 23 18.33 6.93 9.18
CA CYS A 23 17.72 7.80 8.17
C CYS A 23 17.75 7.19 6.75
N LEU A 24 17.44 5.89 6.64
CA LEU A 24 17.63 5.17 5.38
C LEU A 24 16.66 5.66 4.29
N THR A 25 17.18 5.70 3.07
CA THR A 25 16.41 5.84 1.83
C THR A 25 16.61 4.58 1.00
N GLY A 26 15.54 4.00 0.48
CA GLY A 26 15.63 2.77 -0.29
C GLY A 26 14.34 1.98 -0.35
N TRP A 27 14.50 0.70 -0.63
CA TRP A 27 13.43 -0.26 -0.85
C TRP A 27 13.63 -1.49 0.02
N LEU A 28 12.53 -2.01 0.57
CA LEU A 28 12.47 -3.29 1.26
C LEU A 28 11.51 -4.21 0.52
N CYS A 29 12.01 -5.38 0.17
CA CYS A 29 11.24 -6.53 -0.26
C CYS A 29 11.05 -7.49 0.90
N VAL A 30 9.83 -7.98 1.12
CA VAL A 30 9.55 -9.06 2.06
C VAL A 30 8.77 -10.14 1.32
N GLU A 31 9.28 -11.36 1.38
CA GLU A 31 8.70 -12.53 0.75
C GLU A 31 8.17 -13.48 1.82
N ALA A 32 6.84 -13.50 1.94
CA ALA A 32 6.13 -14.40 2.84
C ALA A 32 5.73 -15.67 2.09
N VAL A 33 6.07 -16.82 2.68
CA VAL A 33 5.52 -18.12 2.27
C VAL A 33 4.17 -18.24 2.95
N ALA A 34 3.09 -18.35 2.18
CA ALA A 34 1.78 -18.56 2.79
C ALA A 34 1.69 -20.00 3.31
N GLU A 35 1.23 -20.17 4.55
CA GLU A 35 0.91 -21.48 5.09
C GLU A 35 -0.38 -22.00 4.45
N GLY A 36 -0.27 -23.11 3.71
CA GLY A 36 -1.38 -23.78 3.04
C GLY A 36 -1.22 -23.86 1.52
N ALA A 37 -1.40 -25.06 0.97
CA ALA A 37 -1.09 -25.47 -0.40
C ALA A 37 -1.83 -24.73 -1.54
N THR A 38 -2.62 -23.70 -1.25
CA THR A 38 -3.49 -23.02 -2.23
C THR A 38 -3.27 -21.51 -2.34
N GLN A 39 -2.40 -20.90 -1.52
CA GLN A 39 -2.09 -19.48 -1.61
C GLN A 39 -0.64 -19.27 -2.04
N GLY A 40 -0.45 -18.69 -3.23
CA GLY A 40 0.88 -18.41 -3.77
C GLY A 40 1.72 -17.48 -2.89
N ARG A 41 3.03 -17.41 -3.18
CA ARG A 41 3.99 -16.54 -2.49
C ARG A 41 3.51 -15.08 -2.53
N ARG A 42 3.43 -14.46 -1.36
CA ARG A 42 3.07 -13.03 -1.23
C ARG A 42 4.35 -12.22 -1.10
N GLN A 43 4.45 -11.17 -1.90
CA GLN A 43 5.57 -10.25 -1.86
C GLN A 43 5.08 -8.88 -1.45
N TYR A 44 5.64 -8.35 -0.37
CA TYR A 44 5.40 -7.00 0.12
C TYR A 44 6.60 -6.13 -0.24
N GLN A 45 6.32 -4.92 -0.67
CA GLN A 45 7.33 -3.94 -1.01
C GLN A 45 7.03 -2.66 -0.24
N VAL A 46 8.05 -2.11 0.41
CA VAL A 46 7.96 -0.87 1.18
C VAL A 46 9.11 0.02 0.75
N TRP A 47 8.83 1.30 0.55
CA TRP A 47 9.86 2.28 0.21
C TRP A 47 10.01 3.30 1.31
N PHE A 48 11.26 3.68 1.54
CA PHE A 48 11.67 4.62 2.56
C PHE A 48 12.44 5.79 1.95
N GLN A 49 12.28 6.96 2.54
CA GLN A 49 13.07 8.13 2.23
C GLN A 49 13.39 8.87 3.54
N ASN A 50 14.67 9.02 3.83
CA ASN A 50 15.20 9.69 5.02
C ASN A 50 14.55 9.17 6.32
N GLY A 51 14.48 7.85 6.49
CA GLY A 51 13.92 7.22 7.68
C GLY A 51 12.39 7.24 7.78
N SER A 52 11.69 7.61 6.71
CA SER A 52 10.22 7.66 6.65
C SER A 52 9.67 6.73 5.56
N LEU A 53 8.56 6.04 5.82
CA LEU A 53 7.78 5.35 4.81
C LEU A 53 7.18 6.37 3.82
N VAL A 54 7.27 6.06 2.54
CA VAL A 54 6.76 6.94 1.47
C VAL A 54 5.81 6.23 0.50
N ALA A 55 5.92 4.92 0.38
CA ALA A 55 5.04 4.10 -0.44
C ALA A 55 5.08 2.64 0.01
N ALA A 56 4.05 1.88 -0.35
CA ALA A 56 4.04 0.42 -0.22
C ALA A 56 3.22 -0.24 -1.33
N ALA A 57 3.52 -1.50 -1.60
CA ALA A 57 2.79 -2.31 -2.57
C ALA A 57 2.80 -3.79 -2.15
N GLN A 58 1.78 -4.53 -2.61
CA GLN A 58 1.69 -5.97 -2.38
C GLN A 58 1.48 -6.69 -3.72
N SER A 59 2.46 -7.45 -4.17
CA SER A 59 2.28 -8.31 -5.34
C SER A 59 1.84 -9.71 -4.91
N GLY A 60 0.74 -10.18 -5.48
CA GLY A 60 0.35 -11.58 -5.43
C GLY A 60 0.84 -12.28 -6.69
N ARG A 61 1.92 -13.06 -6.60
CA ARG A 61 2.27 -13.96 -7.71
C ARG A 61 1.27 -15.13 -7.70
N ARG A 62 0.27 -15.10 -8.58
CA ARG A 62 -0.48 -16.31 -8.92
C ARG A 62 0.43 -17.19 -9.78
N HIS A 63 1.07 -18.17 -9.17
CA HIS A 63 1.79 -19.19 -9.94
C HIS A 63 0.74 -20.19 -10.45
N GLY A 64 0.45 -20.15 -11.75
CA GLY A 64 -0.54 -21.03 -12.38
C GLY A 64 -0.89 -20.59 -13.80
N SER A 65 -0.08 -21.07 -14.74
CA SER A 65 -0.36 -21.30 -16.16
C SER A 65 -0.70 -20.11 -17.09
N SER A 66 0.21 -19.92 -18.05
CA SER A 66 -0.05 -19.52 -19.45
C SER A 66 -1.03 -18.36 -19.68
N SER A 67 -0.49 -17.15 -19.80
CA SER A 67 -0.85 -16.23 -20.88
C SER A 67 0.07 -15.02 -20.78
N GLN A 68 0.83 -14.81 -21.84
CA GLN A 68 1.48 -13.54 -22.12
C GLN A 68 0.36 -12.53 -22.42
N SER A 69 -0.23 -11.96 -21.37
CA SER A 69 -1.09 -10.80 -21.44
C SER A 69 -0.39 -9.66 -20.73
N SER A 70 0.21 -8.81 -21.54
CA SER A 70 0.55 -7.43 -21.21
C SER A 70 -0.64 -6.72 -20.53
N GLY A 71 -0.38 -6.07 -19.40
CA GLY A 71 -1.25 -5.04 -18.84
C GLY A 71 -2.20 -5.47 -17.72
N ASP A 72 -2.36 -4.59 -16.75
CA ASP A 72 -3.56 -4.50 -15.89
C ASP A 72 -3.72 -5.46 -14.71
N SER A 73 -2.71 -5.53 -13.85
CA SER A 73 -2.97 -5.80 -12.43
C SER A 73 -2.14 -4.94 -11.49
N ASN A 74 -1.98 -3.65 -11.83
CA ASN A 74 -1.43 -2.63 -10.92
C ASN A 74 -2.48 -2.16 -9.90
N HIS A 75 -3.10 -3.11 -9.18
CA HIS A 75 -4.07 -2.84 -8.10
C HIS A 75 -3.48 -2.02 -6.94
N ASN A 76 -2.16 -1.84 -6.90
CA ASN A 76 -1.48 -1.00 -5.91
C ASN A 76 -0.97 0.34 -6.48
N SER A 77 -1.25 0.64 -7.75
CA SER A 77 -0.90 1.95 -8.31
C SER A 77 -1.78 3.04 -7.73
N LEU A 78 -1.22 4.23 -7.53
CA LEU A 78 -1.98 5.40 -7.11
C LEU A 78 -3.10 5.72 -8.10
N LEU A 79 -2.84 5.59 -9.40
CA LEU A 79 -3.85 5.80 -10.44
C LEU A 79 -5.05 4.88 -10.28
N TRP A 80 -4.81 3.58 -10.11
CA TRP A 80 -5.89 2.62 -9.90
C TRP A 80 -6.69 2.95 -8.63
N MET A 81 -6.02 3.35 -7.55
CA MET A 81 -6.69 3.77 -6.32
C MET A 81 -7.55 5.02 -6.53
N MET A 82 -7.06 6.03 -7.23
CA MET A 82 -7.84 7.25 -7.58
C MET A 82 -9.07 6.91 -8.42
N GLN A 83 -8.92 6.04 -9.42
CA GLN A 83 -10.01 5.60 -10.29
C GLN A 83 -11.06 4.80 -9.52
N ARG A 84 -10.62 3.90 -8.63
CA ARG A 84 -11.50 3.09 -7.79
C ARG A 84 -12.32 3.94 -6.82
N GLN A 85 -11.76 5.06 -6.34
CA GLN A 85 -12.48 6.02 -5.50
C GLN A 85 -13.41 6.94 -6.32
N GLY A 86 -13.37 6.88 -7.65
CA GLY A 86 -14.21 7.70 -8.53
C GLY A 86 -13.83 9.17 -8.58
N TRP A 87 -12.65 9.55 -8.08
CA TRP A 87 -12.23 10.96 -8.05
C TRP A 87 -11.86 11.49 -9.43
N LEU A 88 -11.33 10.62 -10.30
CA LEU A 88 -10.89 10.97 -11.64
C LEU A 88 -11.27 9.85 -12.60
N SER A 89 -11.68 10.23 -13.82
CA SER A 89 -11.95 9.25 -14.86
C SER A 89 -10.64 8.58 -15.32
N PRO A 90 -10.69 7.32 -15.79
CA PRO A 90 -9.50 6.60 -16.23
C PRO A 90 -8.71 7.36 -17.30
N ASN A 91 -9.41 7.92 -18.29
CA ASN A 91 -8.79 8.66 -19.39
C ASN A 91 -8.09 9.94 -18.93
N VAL A 92 -8.69 10.69 -18.00
CA VAL A 92 -8.11 11.94 -17.48
C VAL A 92 -6.90 11.62 -16.61
N SER A 93 -7.04 10.69 -15.68
CA SER A 93 -5.96 10.29 -14.77
C SER A 93 -4.74 9.72 -15.52
N GLN A 94 -4.94 8.91 -16.56
CA GLN A 94 -3.85 8.38 -17.37
C GLN A 94 -3.11 9.48 -18.15
N LYS A 95 -3.83 10.40 -18.79
CA LYS A 95 -3.22 11.54 -19.50
C LYS A 95 -2.41 12.44 -18.56
N MET A 96 -2.97 12.74 -17.39
CA MET A 96 -2.26 13.53 -16.39
C MET A 96 -0.99 12.85 -15.91
N ALA A 97 -1.03 11.52 -15.66
CA ALA A 97 0.16 10.79 -15.25
C ALA A 97 1.25 10.77 -16.32
N GLN A 98 0.90 10.68 -17.60
CA GLN A 98 1.87 10.76 -18.70
C GLN A 98 2.55 12.13 -18.79
N GLN A 99 1.92 13.19 -18.27
CA GLN A 99 2.46 14.54 -18.22
C GLN A 99 3.25 14.83 -16.93
N CYS A 100 3.23 13.91 -15.96
CA CYS A 100 3.93 14.08 -14.69
C CYS A 100 5.44 14.12 -14.91
N PRO A 101 6.16 15.14 -14.41
CA PRO A 101 7.61 15.17 -14.50
C PRO A 101 8.25 13.98 -13.76
N PRO A 102 9.35 13.41 -14.28
CA PRO A 102 9.93 12.16 -13.78
C PRO A 102 10.57 12.27 -12.39
N GLN A 103 10.66 13.47 -11.81
CA GLN A 103 11.25 13.72 -10.49
C GLN A 103 10.19 14.09 -9.44
N VAL A 104 8.91 14.13 -9.83
CA VAL A 104 7.81 14.57 -8.97
C VAL A 104 6.97 13.35 -8.57
N PRO A 105 6.70 13.14 -7.27
CA PRO A 105 5.73 12.14 -6.82
C PRO A 105 4.36 12.34 -7.47
N LEU A 106 3.75 11.27 -7.94
CA LEU A 106 2.52 11.35 -8.73
C LEU A 106 1.38 12.03 -7.96
N GLY A 107 1.18 11.68 -6.69
CA GLY A 107 0.14 12.34 -5.88
C GLY A 107 0.39 13.84 -5.71
N GLN A 108 1.65 14.25 -5.55
CA GLN A 108 2.02 15.66 -5.47
C GLN A 108 1.69 16.41 -6.76
N TYR A 109 1.97 15.80 -7.92
CA TYR A 109 1.63 16.38 -9.22
C TYR A 109 0.10 16.55 -9.35
N PHE A 110 -0.69 15.54 -9.00
CA PHE A 110 -2.15 15.64 -9.06
C PHE A 110 -2.71 16.74 -8.13
N ARG A 111 -2.10 16.94 -6.96
CA ARG A 111 -2.45 18.07 -6.08
C ARG A 111 -2.09 19.41 -6.70
N GLN A 112 -0.90 19.54 -7.30
CA GLN A 112 -0.49 20.79 -7.97
C GLN A 112 -1.44 21.16 -9.11
N GLN A 113 -1.95 20.16 -9.83
CA GLN A 113 -2.97 20.34 -10.87
C GLN A 113 -4.40 20.50 -10.31
N ARG A 114 -4.57 20.58 -8.98
CA ARG A 114 -5.86 20.66 -8.27
C ARG A 114 -6.83 19.52 -8.58
N ALA A 115 -6.32 18.40 -9.09
CA ALA A 115 -7.11 17.19 -9.34
C ALA A 115 -7.31 16.35 -8.07
N LEU A 116 -6.45 16.54 -7.07
CA LEU A 116 -6.60 15.99 -5.73
C LEU A 116 -6.40 17.07 -4.67
N ASP A 117 -7.12 16.96 -3.56
CA ASP A 117 -6.87 17.75 -2.35
C ASP A 117 -5.99 17.00 -1.33
N ASP A 118 -5.59 17.70 -0.26
CA ASP A 118 -4.74 17.10 0.78
C ASP A 118 -5.44 15.95 1.54
N ARG A 119 -6.78 15.97 1.65
CA ARG A 119 -7.54 14.90 2.31
C ARG A 119 -7.53 13.62 1.47
N GLN A 120 -7.73 13.75 0.16
CA GLN A 120 -7.65 12.66 -0.79
C GLN A 120 -6.23 12.08 -0.86
N LEU A 121 -5.20 12.90 -0.80
CA LEU A 121 -3.82 12.42 -0.70
C LEU A 121 -3.57 11.64 0.59
N GLN A 122 -4.06 12.12 1.74
CA GLN A 122 -3.94 11.40 3.00
C GLN A 122 -4.68 10.06 2.94
N GLN A 123 -5.86 10.02 2.31
CA GLN A 123 -6.61 8.79 2.09
C GLN A 123 -5.84 7.80 1.21
N LEU A 124 -5.25 8.24 0.09
CA LEU A 124 -4.44 7.36 -0.77
C LEU A 124 -3.24 6.79 -0.02
N PHE A 125 -2.54 7.65 0.73
CA PHE A 125 -1.36 7.25 1.50
C PHE A 125 -1.71 6.18 2.53
N ASN A 126 -2.82 6.36 3.26
CA ASN A 126 -3.31 5.39 4.23
C ASN A 126 -3.81 4.10 3.57
N LEU A 127 -4.54 4.19 2.45
CA LEU A 127 -5.04 3.04 1.70
C LEU A 127 -3.91 2.17 1.15
N GLN A 128 -2.81 2.80 0.75
CA GLN A 128 -1.63 2.11 0.24
C GLN A 128 -0.82 1.44 1.36
N LEU A 129 -0.49 2.19 2.43
CA LEU A 129 0.41 1.69 3.46
C LEU A 129 -0.27 0.74 4.45
N SER A 130 -1.48 1.07 4.93
CA SER A 130 -2.08 0.36 6.07
C SER A 130 -2.22 -1.15 5.87
N PRO A 131 -2.70 -1.64 4.70
CA PRO A 131 -2.82 -3.09 4.48
C PRO A 131 -1.46 -3.80 4.51
N VAL A 132 -0.43 -3.19 3.92
CA VAL A 132 0.93 -3.75 3.85
C VAL A 132 1.57 -3.74 5.24
N ILE A 133 1.53 -2.61 5.95
CA ILE A 133 2.15 -2.52 7.29
C ILE A 133 1.45 -3.46 8.27
N LYS A 134 0.12 -3.57 8.19
CA LYS A 134 -0.63 -4.55 8.99
C LYS A 134 -0.17 -5.97 8.68
N ALA A 135 -0.09 -6.34 7.40
CA ALA A 135 0.34 -7.68 7.01
C ALA A 135 1.76 -7.99 7.52
N LEU A 136 2.71 -7.07 7.32
CA LEU A 136 4.09 -7.22 7.79
C LEU A 136 4.18 -7.36 9.32
N SER A 137 3.38 -6.62 10.07
CA SER A 137 3.35 -6.71 11.54
C SER A 137 2.82 -8.04 12.08
N LEU A 138 2.17 -8.85 11.24
CA LEU A 138 1.60 -10.15 11.59
C LEU A 138 2.45 -11.33 11.10
N LEU A 139 3.53 -11.08 10.35
CA LEU A 139 4.40 -12.14 9.85
C LEU A 139 5.37 -12.57 10.94
N GLU A 140 5.32 -13.85 11.31
CA GLU A 140 6.28 -14.47 12.23
C GLU A 140 7.56 -14.91 11.50
N SER A 141 7.44 -15.30 10.22
CA SER A 141 8.55 -15.74 9.38
C SER A 141 8.39 -15.26 7.95
N ALA A 142 9.44 -14.60 7.44
CA ALA A 142 9.56 -14.15 6.06
C ALA A 142 11.02 -13.84 5.75
N GLN A 143 11.42 -13.99 4.49
CA GLN A 143 12.71 -13.51 4.01
C GLN A 143 12.56 -12.05 3.57
N PHE A 144 13.58 -11.23 3.81
CA PHE A 144 13.58 -9.85 3.39
C PHE A 144 14.89 -9.43 2.72
N GLN A 145 14.80 -8.41 1.88
CA GLN A 145 15.92 -7.73 1.26
C GLN A 145 15.69 -6.22 1.33
N LEU A 146 16.58 -5.52 2.03
CA LEU A 146 16.66 -4.07 2.07
C LEU A 146 17.78 -3.60 1.15
N ASP A 147 17.47 -2.68 0.24
CA ASP A 147 18.42 -2.09 -0.70
C ASP A 147 18.30 -0.56 -0.70
N THR A 148 19.39 0.13 -0.33
CA THR A 148 19.45 1.60 -0.28
C THR A 148 19.91 2.24 -1.59
N THR A 149 20.17 1.44 -2.63
CA THR A 149 20.61 1.93 -3.95
C THR A 149 19.46 2.02 -4.95
N MET A 150 18.32 1.39 -4.62
CA MET A 150 17.13 1.39 -5.46
C MET A 150 16.48 2.77 -5.52
N PRO A 151 16.06 3.24 -6.71
CA PRO A 151 15.38 4.51 -6.85
C PRO A 151 14.01 4.50 -6.18
N LEU A 152 13.52 5.70 -5.85
CA LEU A 152 12.19 5.88 -5.28
C LEU A 152 11.10 5.68 -6.33
N PRO A 153 9.97 5.07 -5.98
CA PRO A 153 8.87 4.77 -6.91
C PRO A 153 7.94 5.98 -7.01
N LEU A 154 8.37 7.03 -7.70
CA LEU A 154 7.64 8.31 -7.72
C LEU A 154 6.18 8.17 -8.20
N GLU A 155 5.91 7.21 -9.09
CA GLU A 155 4.57 6.83 -9.55
C GLU A 155 3.65 6.23 -8.48
N LEU A 156 4.22 5.69 -7.39
CA LEU A 156 3.49 5.13 -6.25
C LEU A 156 3.42 6.09 -5.06
N MET A 157 4.14 7.20 -5.09
CA MET A 157 4.27 8.12 -3.95
C MET A 157 3.22 9.24 -3.99
N THR A 158 2.53 9.46 -2.86
CA THR A 158 1.57 10.57 -2.72
C THR A 158 2.24 11.92 -2.48
N GLY A 159 3.53 11.91 -2.12
CA GLY A 159 4.26 13.06 -1.59
C GLY A 159 4.20 13.20 -0.07
N LEU A 160 3.38 12.39 0.60
CA LEU A 160 3.35 12.30 2.06
C LEU A 160 4.43 11.34 2.58
N LYS A 161 4.79 11.51 3.85
CA LYS A 161 5.79 10.70 4.55
C LYS A 161 5.29 10.35 5.94
N LEU A 162 5.61 9.14 6.40
CA LEU A 162 5.38 8.71 7.77
C LEU A 162 6.71 8.27 8.38
N PRO A 163 7.20 8.86 9.48
CA PRO A 163 8.41 8.35 10.12
C PRO A 163 8.31 6.86 10.45
N ALA A 164 9.38 6.09 10.21
CA ALA A 164 9.33 4.63 10.31
C ALA A 164 8.90 4.13 11.69
N TYR A 165 9.35 4.79 12.76
CA TYR A 165 8.93 4.48 14.15
C TYR A 165 7.42 4.67 14.39
N ASN A 166 6.71 5.44 13.56
CA ASN A 166 5.27 5.65 13.65
C ASN A 166 4.44 4.65 12.83
N ALA A 167 5.07 3.72 12.08
CA ALA A 167 4.34 2.76 11.24
C ALA A 167 3.31 1.93 12.01
N GLN A 168 3.58 1.65 13.28
CA GLN A 168 2.67 0.94 14.19
C GLN A 168 1.27 1.58 14.28
N THR A 169 1.15 2.89 14.06
CA THR A 169 -0.15 3.58 14.06
C THR A 169 -1.06 3.11 12.93
N LEU A 170 -0.50 2.76 11.77
CA LEU A 170 -1.23 2.24 10.61
C LEU A 170 -1.73 0.81 10.83
N ALA A 171 -0.94 -0.03 11.53
CA ALA A 171 -1.38 -1.38 11.88
C ALA A 171 -2.64 -1.34 12.77
N ARG A 172 -2.70 -0.39 13.72
CA ARG A 172 -3.81 -0.24 14.69
C ARG A 172 -5.08 0.35 14.09
N GLN A 173 -4.98 1.34 13.18
CA GLN A 173 -6.15 2.02 12.61
C GLN A 173 -7.04 1.12 11.73
N SER A 174 -6.47 0.09 11.12
CA SER A 174 -7.20 -0.87 10.28
C SER A 174 -8.17 -1.80 11.02
N ALA A 175 -8.19 -1.77 12.36
CA ALA A 175 -9.14 -2.55 13.19
C ALA A 175 -10.48 -1.81 13.41
N ILE A 176 -10.53 -0.48 13.19
CA ILE A 176 -11.69 0.36 13.52
C ILE A 176 -12.62 0.58 12.32
N ALA A 177 -12.18 0.23 11.10
CA ALA A 177 -12.98 0.40 9.87
C ALA A 177 -13.94 -0.78 9.55
N LYS A 178 -14.20 -1.71 10.48
CA LYS A 178 -15.39 -2.58 10.40
C LYS A 178 -16.55 -1.88 11.08
N SER A 179 -17.17 -0.92 10.38
CA SER A 179 -18.50 -0.43 10.76
C SER A 179 -19.55 -1.52 10.44
N PRO A 180 -20.58 -1.71 11.28
CA PRO A 180 -21.55 -2.78 11.12
C PRO A 180 -22.44 -2.55 9.90
N ALA A 181 -22.82 -3.66 9.25
CA ALA A 181 -23.77 -3.66 8.13
C ALA A 181 -25.08 -2.94 8.52
N PRO A 182 -25.76 -2.27 7.57
CA PRO A 182 -27.08 -1.72 7.81
C PRO A 182 -28.06 -2.87 8.10
N GLN A 183 -28.64 -2.88 9.30
CA GLN A 183 -29.77 -3.73 9.60
C GLN A 183 -30.92 -3.32 8.66
N MET A 184 -31.31 -4.22 7.77
CA MET A 184 -32.50 -4.04 6.96
C MET A 184 -33.70 -3.93 7.89
N ALA A 185 -34.38 -2.78 7.81
CA ALA A 185 -35.67 -2.55 8.45
C ALA A 185 -36.67 -3.59 7.94
N LEU A 186 -37.09 -4.50 8.81
CA LEU A 186 -38.32 -5.26 8.62
C LEU A 186 -39.49 -4.28 8.71
N VAL A 187 -39.99 -3.84 7.56
CA VAL A 187 -41.32 -3.27 7.44
C VAL A 187 -42.30 -4.41 7.65
N ASN A 188 -42.83 -4.55 8.86
CA ASN A 188 -43.97 -5.42 9.11
C ASN A 188 -45.21 -4.77 8.52
N ALA A 189 -45.74 -5.43 7.50
CA ALA A 189 -47.00 -5.11 6.87
C ALA A 189 -48.14 -5.18 7.89
N GLY A 190 -48.86 -4.07 8.03
CA GLY A 190 -50.19 -4.09 8.62
C GLY A 190 -51.13 -4.92 7.75
N ARG A 191 -51.65 -6.00 8.31
CA ARG A 191 -52.92 -6.62 7.91
C ARG A 191 -53.36 -7.58 9.01
N LEU A 192 -54.37 -7.18 9.77
CA LEU A 192 -55.69 -7.82 9.80
C LEU A 192 -56.52 -7.13 10.88
N ALA A 193 -57.49 -6.34 10.41
CA ALA A 193 -58.66 -6.02 11.19
C ALA A 193 -59.45 -7.31 11.44
N SER A 194 -59.93 -7.49 12.66
CA SER A 194 -61.05 -8.35 13.03
C SER A 194 -61.91 -7.56 14.00
#